data_AF-A0A349EHX7-F1
#
_entry.id   AF-A0A349EHX7-F1
#
_cell.length_a   1.000
_cell.length_b   1.000
_cell.length_c   1.000
_cell.angle_alpha   90.00
_cell.angle_beta   90.00
_cell.angle_gamma   90.00
#
_symmetry.space_group_name_H-M   'P 1'
#
loop_
_entity.id
_entity.type
_entity.pdbx_description
1 polymer ?
#
loop_
_entity_poly.entity_id
_entity_poly.type
_entity_poly.pdbx_seq_one_letter_code
_entity_poly.pdbx_strand_id
1 'polypeptide(L)' 'MISCAEIRKLHQFFQVPGDKNMRRKLVAGNWKMNGSAESIRTLLQGIKEGAAPVAAVELAVFPPFVYLGLVEQ' A
#
# COMPACT_ATOMS: atom_id res chain seq x y z
N MET A 1 -6.15 5.90 18.21
CA MET A 1 -5.52 4.72 18.86
C MET A 1 -6.16 3.51 18.20
N ILE A 2 -5.57 2.98 17.13
CA ILE A 2 -6.11 1.81 16.44
C ILE A 2 -5.86 0.62 17.37
N SER A 3 -6.93 -0.10 17.72
CA SER A 3 -6.89 -1.15 18.73
C SER A 3 -6.08 -2.34 18.20
N CYS A 4 -5.33 -3.01 19.09
CA CYS A 4 -4.57 -4.22 18.77
C CYS A 4 -5.46 -5.35 18.18
N ALA A 5 -6.78 -5.27 18.39
CA ALA A 5 -7.77 -6.16 17.80
C ALA A 5 -7.96 -5.95 16.27
N GLU A 6 -7.78 -4.73 15.75
CA GLU A 6 -7.95 -4.41 14.32
C GLU A 6 -6.75 -4.90 13.49
N ILE A 7 -5.57 -5.00 14.10
CA ILE A 7 -4.35 -5.55 13.47
C ILE A 7 -4.51 -7.05 13.15
N ARG A 8 -5.28 -7.82 13.94
CA ARG A 8 -5.51 -9.25 13.66
C ARG A 8 -6.43 -9.49 12.46
N LYS A 9 -7.34 -8.56 12.15
CA LYS A 9 -8.20 -8.67 10.95
C LYS A 9 -7.42 -8.47 9.66
N LEU A 10 -6.37 -7.66 9.68
CA LEU A 10 -5.48 -7.48 8.52
C LEU A 10 -4.70 -8.76 8.19
N HIS A 11 -4.32 -9.55 9.19
CA HIS A 11 -3.55 -10.79 8.99
C HIS A 11 -4.27 -11.87 8.16
N GLN A 12 -5.60 -11.78 8.03
CA GLN A 12 -6.41 -12.75 7.30
C GLN A 12 -6.63 -12.36 5.82
N PHE A 13 -6.43 -11.10 5.46
CA PHE A 13 -6.49 -10.62 4.06
C PHE A 13 -5.20 -10.88 3.27
N PHE A 14 -4.09 -11.23 3.95
CA PHE A 14 -2.75 -11.29 3.38
C PHE A 14 -2.22 -12.72 3.11
N GLN A 15 -3.10 -13.73 3.06
CA GLN A 15 -2.70 -15.13 2.81
C GLN A 15 -2.77 -15.50 1.33
N VAL A 16 -1.65 -15.99 0.80
CA VAL A 16 -1.57 -16.65 -0.52
C VAL A 16 -2.27 -18.01 -0.42
N PRO A 17 -3.09 -18.43 -1.40
CA PRO A 17 -3.68 -19.77 -1.40
C PRO A 17 -2.57 -20.80 -1.63
N GLY A 18 -2.14 -21.50 -0.57
CA GLY A 18 -1.23 -22.65 -0.69
C GLY A 18 -0.17 -22.82 0.40
N ASP A 19 0.19 -21.78 1.14
CA ASP A 19 1.19 -21.90 2.22
C ASP A 19 0.72 -21.19 3.49
N LYS A 20 0.36 -21.99 4.51
CA LYS A 20 -0.22 -21.52 5.76
C LYS A 20 0.78 -20.80 6.69
N ASN A 21 2.07 -20.75 6.35
CA ASN A 21 3.12 -20.23 7.24
C ASN A 21 3.91 -19.03 6.71
N MET A 22 3.74 -18.60 5.45
CA MET A 22 4.50 -17.47 4.91
C MET A 22 3.69 -16.17 4.87
N ARG A 23 4.16 -15.16 5.60
CA ARG A 23 3.65 -13.79 5.49
C ARG A 23 4.08 -13.17 4.16
N ARG A 24 3.14 -12.53 3.45
CA ARG A 24 3.46 -11.69 2.30
C ARG A 24 4.32 -10.51 2.75
N LYS A 25 5.36 -10.19 1.97
CA LYS A 25 6.18 -9.01 2.23
C LYS A 25 5.34 -7.77 1.88
N LEU A 26 5.43 -6.73 2.71
CA LEU A 26 4.76 -5.44 2.48
C LEU A 26 5.82 -4.35 2.32
N VAL A 27 5.68 -3.54 1.29
CA VAL A 27 6.44 -2.30 1.08
C VAL A 27 5.46 -1.13 1.15
N ALA A 28 5.72 -0.23 2.09
CA ALA A 28 4.86 0.88 2.43
C ALA A 28 5.58 2.21 2.22
N GLY A 29 5.10 3.04 1.28
CA GLY A 29 5.65 4.36 1.00
C GLY A 29 4.90 5.46 1.76
N ASN A 30 5.46 5.94 2.87
CA ASN A 30 4.91 7.11 3.57
C ASN A 30 5.46 8.42 2.98
N TRP A 31 4.59 9.17 2.30
CA TRP A 31 4.98 10.43 1.63
C TRP A 31 5.05 11.61 2.62
N LYS A 32 4.62 11.41 3.86
CA LYS A 32 4.60 12.44 4.92
C LYS A 32 3.80 13.65 4.45
N MET A 33 4.37 14.85 4.51
CA MET A 33 3.80 16.09 3.99
C MET A 33 4.38 16.49 2.62
N ASN A 34 4.77 15.52 1.79
CA ASN A 34 5.34 15.80 0.48
C ASN A 34 4.37 15.48 -0.66
N GLY A 35 4.36 16.36 -1.65
CA GLY A 35 3.67 16.13 -2.92
C GLY A 35 2.74 17.28 -3.34
N SER A 36 2.61 17.43 -4.65
CA SER A 36 1.53 18.15 -5.31
C SER A 36 0.62 17.15 -6.03
N ALA A 37 -0.57 17.57 -6.46
CA ALA A 37 -1.45 16.70 -7.24
C ALA A 37 -0.76 16.16 -8.52
N GLU A 38 0.06 16.98 -9.18
CA GLU A 38 0.84 16.58 -10.35
C GLU A 38 1.91 15.54 -9.99
N SER A 39 2.75 15.82 -8.99
CA SER A 39 3.84 14.90 -8.61
C SER A 39 3.30 13.56 -8.14
N ILE A 40 2.16 13.56 -7.45
CA ILE A 40 1.50 12.34 -6.97
C ILE A 40 0.97 11.51 -8.13
N ARG A 41 0.33 12.12 -9.14
CA ARG A 41 -0.14 11.37 -10.34
C ARG A 41 1.02 10.70 -11.05
N THR A 42 2.10 11.43 -11.28
CA THR A 42 3.31 10.91 -11.94
C THR A 42 3.92 9.76 -11.15
N LEU A 43 4.07 9.92 -9.83
CA LEU A 43 4.61 8.87 -8.97
C LEU A 43 3.71 7.63 -8.94
N LEU A 44 2.40 7.82 -8.81
CA LEU A 44 1.43 6.73 -8.75
C LEU A 44 1.42 5.93 -10.07
N GLN A 45 1.50 6.61 -11.22
CA GLN A 45 1.60 5.97 -12.52
C GLN A 45 2.87 5.11 -12.63
N GLY A 46 4.02 5.67 -12.27
CA GLY A 46 5.29 4.92 -12.27
C GLY A 46 5.27 3.71 -11.33
N ILE A 47 4.65 3.83 -10.15
CA ILE A 47 4.47 2.71 -9.23
C ILE A 47 3.58 1.63 -9.85
N LYS A 48 2.46 2.00 -10.50
CA LYS A 48 1.55 1.04 -11.15
C LYS A 48 2.25 0.28 -12.28
N GLU A 49 3.03 0.96 -13.11
CA GLU A 49 3.82 0.34 -14.18
C GLU A 49 4.90 -0.60 -13.64
N GLY A 50 5.57 -0.19 -12.56
CA GLY A 50 6.61 -0.98 -11.89
C GLY A 50 6.11 -2.09 -10.97
N ALA A 51 4.80 -2.18 -10.70
CA ALA A 51 4.23 -3.15 -9.75
C ALA A 51 4.08 -4.56 -10.34
N ALA A 52 3.87 -4.69 -11.65
CA ALA A 52 3.61 -5.99 -12.29
C ALA A 52 4.70 -7.06 -12.03
N PRO A 53 6.01 -6.74 -12.10
CA PRO A 53 7.07 -7.71 -11.84
C PRO A 53 7.19 -8.15 -10.37
N VAL A 54 6.58 -7.43 -9.41
CA VAL A 54 6.73 -7.67 -7.96
C VAL A 54 5.45 -8.19 -7.31
N ALA A 55 4.64 -8.95 -8.06
CA ALA A 55 3.33 -9.45 -7.63
C ALA A 55 3.34 -10.28 -6.32
N ALA A 56 4.48 -10.86 -5.92
CA ALA A 56 4.64 -11.58 -4.66
C ALA A 56 4.68 -10.68 -3.40
N VAL A 57 4.71 -9.36 -3.57
CA VAL A 57 4.82 -8.34 -2.51
C VAL A 57 3.56 -7.47 -2.51
N GLU A 58 3.16 -7.00 -1.35
CA GLU A 58 2.12 -5.97 -1.17
C GLU A 58 2.73 -4.59 -1.23
N LEU A 59 2.06 -3.68 -1.93
CA LEU A 59 2.47 -2.29 -2.06
C LEU A 59 1.38 -1.41 -1.46
N ALA A 60 1.76 -0.48 -0.59
CA ALA A 60 0.89 0.53 -0.02
C ALA A 60 1.56 1.90 -0.09
N VAL A 61 0.76 2.96 -0.27
CA VAL A 61 1.24 4.35 -0.23
C VAL A 61 0.40 5.15 0.76
N PHE A 62 1.03 6.11 1.44
CA PHE A 62 0.38 6.98 2.41
C PHE A 62 0.62 8.44 2.01
N PRO A 63 -0.28 9.03 1.20
CA PRO A 63 -0.18 10.43 0.80
C PRO A 63 -0.57 11.39 1.93
N PRO A 64 -0.23 12.69 1.83
CA PRO A 64 -0.86 13.72 2.66
C PRO A 64 -2.39 13.65 2.55
N PHE A 65 -3.10 13.88 3.66
CA PHE A 65 -4.56 13.70 3.79
C PHE A 65 -5.38 14.32 2.65
N VAL A 66 -5.03 15.53 2.22
CA VAL A 66 -5.73 16.26 1.15
C VAL A 66 -5.72 15.56 -0.21
N TYR A 67 -4.82 14.60 -0.40
CA TYR A 67 -4.68 13.83 -1.64
C TYR A 67 -5.21 12.39 -1.52
N LEU A 68 -5.88 12.01 -0.42
CA LEU A 68 -6.45 10.67 -0.31
C LEU A 68 -7.43 10.37 -1.44
N GLY A 69 -8.38 11.28 -1.73
CA GLY A 69 -9.32 11.09 -2.85
C GLY A 69 -8.69 11.13 -4.26
N LEU A 70 -7.44 11.55 -4.37
CA LEU A 70 -6.67 11.48 -5.61
C LEU A 70 -6.04 10.09 -5.80
N VAL A 71 -5.71 9.41 -4.69
CA VAL A 71 -4.92 8.18 -4.65
C VAL A 71 -5.79 6.94 -4.41
N GLU A 72 -6.86 7.05 -3.63
CA GLU A 72 -7.87 6.01 -3.44
C GLU A 72 -8.73 5.90 -4.71
N GLN A 73 -8.46 4.90 -5.54
CA GLN A 73 -9.25 4.50 -6.71
C GLN A 73 -9.49 3.00 -6.72
#